data_AF-A0A2G9RZ20-F1
#
_entry.id   AF-A0A2G9RZ20-F1
#
_cell.length_a   1.000
_cell.length_b   1.000
_cell.length_c   1.000
_cell.angle_alpha   90.00
_cell.angle_beta   90.00
_cell.angle_gamma   90.00
#
_symmetry.space_group_name_H-M   'P 1'
#
loop_
_entity.id
_entity.type
_entity.pdbx_description
1 polymer ?
#
loop_
_entity_poly.entity_id
_entity_poly.type
_entity_poly.pdbx_seq_one_letter_code
_entity_poly.pdbx_strand_id
1 'polypeptide(L)' 'MEDERVIPAEKGKHLAEQLGFEFFEASAKENIQVKQVFERLVDIICDKMSESLENEHSAASGGKNLRFDSSPPIQQKCSC' A
#
# COMPACT_ATOMS: atom_id res chain seq x y z
N MET A 1 3.10 27.15 -9.10
CA MET A 1 2.94 25.70 -9.38
C MET A 1 1.82 25.45 -10.38
N GLU A 2 0.65 26.11 -10.27
CA GLU A 2 -0.35 26.09 -11.34
C GLU A 2 0.22 26.51 -12.70
N ASP A 3 1.07 27.53 -12.73
CA ASP A 3 1.57 28.10 -14.00
C ASP A 3 2.51 27.15 -14.78
N GLU A 4 3.11 26.18 -14.09
CA GLU A 4 3.97 25.14 -14.70
C GLU A 4 3.22 23.81 -14.90
N ARG A 5 1.95 23.74 -14.49
CA ARG A 5 1.14 22.52 -14.55
C ARG A 5 0.78 22.20 -16.00
N VAL A 6 1.31 21.09 -16.49
CA VAL A 6 1.01 20.57 -17.85
C VAL A 6 -0.08 19.49 -17.86
N ILE A 7 -0.45 18.96 -16.70
CA ILE A 7 -1.51 17.96 -16.53
C ILE A 7 -2.55 18.49 -15.55
N PRO A 8 -3.83 18.63 -15.95
CA PRO A 8 -4.89 18.99 -15.02
C PRO A 8 -5.15 17.83 -14.05
N ALA A 9 -5.42 18.16 -12.78
CA ALA A 9 -5.66 17.16 -11.73
C ALA A 9 -6.76 16.15 -12.12
N GLU A 10 -7.83 16.64 -12.75
CA GLU A 10 -8.96 15.81 -13.21
C GLU A 10 -8.54 14.67 -14.15
N LYS A 11 -7.50 14.87 -14.96
CA LYS A 11 -7.00 13.81 -15.86
C LYS A 11 -6.29 12.70 -15.08
N GLY A 12 -5.51 13.07 -14.07
CA GLY A 12 -4.87 12.11 -13.16
C GLY A 12 -5.90 11.34 -12.33
N LYS A 13 -6.89 12.06 -11.81
CA LYS A 13 -8.01 11.47 -11.06
C LYS A 13 -8.84 10.49 -11.90
N HIS A 14 -9.24 10.88 -13.12
CA HIS A 14 -9.96 9.99 -14.04
C HIS A 14 -9.19 8.70 -14.31
N LEU A 15 -7.87 8.80 -14.55
CA LEU A 15 -7.05 7.61 -14.78
C LEU A 15 -7.00 6.69 -13.56
N ALA A 16 -6.88 7.26 -12.36
CA ALA A 16 -6.88 6.48 -11.12
C ALA A 16 -8.21 5.74 -10.91
N GLU A 17 -9.34 6.43 -11.15
CA GLU A 17 -10.67 5.81 -11.10
C GLU A 17 -10.82 4.65 -12.09
N GLN A 18 -10.33 4.80 -13.32
CA GLN A 18 -10.36 3.73 -14.33
C GLN A 18 -9.53 2.49 -13.93
N LEU A 19 -8.46 2.68 -13.18
CA LEU A 19 -7.57 1.62 -12.73
C LEU A 19 -7.94 1.06 -11.34
N GLY A 20 -8.90 1.68 -10.65
CA GLY A 20 -9.27 1.32 -9.28
C GLY A 20 -8.23 1.71 -8.24
N PHE A 21 -7.50 2.82 -8.46
CA PHE A 21 -6.54 3.37 -7.51
C PHE A 21 -7.04 4.65 -6.86
N GLU A 22 -6.56 4.93 -5.64
CA GLU A 22 -6.70 6.25 -5.03
C GLU A 22 -5.73 7.26 -5.67
N PHE A 23 -6.13 8.53 -5.72
CA PHE A 23 -5.36 9.61 -6.35
C PHE A 23 -4.98 10.68 -5.32
N PHE A 24 -3.74 11.15 -5.38
CA PHE A 24 -3.20 12.22 -4.54
C PHE A 24 -2.31 13.15 -5.37
N GLU A 25 -2.32 14.44 -5.05
CA GLU A 25 -1.29 15.38 -5.50
C GLU A 25 -0.41 15.75 -4.31
N ALA A 26 0.91 15.66 -4.46
CA ALA A 26 1.84 15.97 -3.38
C ALA A 26 3.00 16.83 -3.90
N SER A 27 3.57 17.65 -3.02
CA SER A 27 4.78 18.42 -3.30
C SER A 27 5.83 18.10 -2.26
N ALA A 28 6.87 17.36 -2.67
CA ALA A 28 8.01 17.09 -1.80
C ALA A 28 8.77 18.39 -1.43
N LYS A 29 8.87 19.33 -2.37
CA LYS A 29 9.52 20.63 -2.18
C LYS A 29 8.83 21.45 -1.09
N GLU A 30 7.50 21.47 -1.11
CA GLU A 30 6.69 22.27 -0.19
C GLU A 30 6.18 21.46 1.01
N ASN A 31 6.57 20.18 1.10
CA ASN A 31 6.09 19.24 2.11
C ASN A 31 4.55 19.14 2.18
N ILE A 32 3.88 19.20 1.03
CA ILE A 32 2.43 19.11 0.91
C ILE A 32 2.04 17.65 0.68
N GLN A 33 1.13 17.14 1.52
CA GLN A 33 0.50 15.81 1.43
C GLN A 33 1.45 14.60 1.52
N VAL A 34 2.77 14.80 1.61
CA VAL A 34 3.76 13.70 1.65
C VAL A 34 3.43 12.68 2.75
N LYS A 35 3.31 13.13 4.01
CA LYS A 35 3.01 12.25 5.14
C LYS A 35 1.66 11.52 4.97
N GLN A 36 0.63 12.25 4.54
CA GLN A 36 -0.74 11.74 4.40
C GLN A 36 -0.83 10.63 3.35
N VAL A 37 -0.11 10.76 2.23
CA VAL A 37 -0.06 9.72 1.20
C VAL A 37 0.53 8.43 1.74
N PHE A 38 1.61 8.50 2.51
CA PHE A 38 2.22 7.31 3.12
C PHE A 38 1.35 6.70 4.22
N GLU A 39 0.72 7.52 5.06
CA GLU A 39 -0.22 7.03 6.08
C GLU A 39 -1.37 6.29 5.42
N ARG A 40 -1.98 6.87 4.38
CA ARG A 40 -3.08 6.22 3.67
C ARG A 40 -2.66 4.93 2.99
N LEU A 41 -1.47 4.88 2.39
CA LEU A 41 -0.92 3.66 1.80
C LEU A 41 -0.76 2.55 2.85
N VAL A 42 -0.27 2.89 4.05
CA VAL A 42 -0.15 1.93 5.16
C VAL A 42 -1.53 1.42 5.58
N ASP A 43 -2.50 2.31 5.72
CA ASP A 43 -3.88 1.93 6.09
C ASP A 43 -4.48 0.94 5.09
N ILE A 44 -4.37 1.22 3.78
CA ILE A 44 -4.87 0.33 2.72
C ILE A 44 -4.24 -1.06 2.81
N ILE A 45 -2.94 -1.13 3.09
CA ILE A 45 -2.23 -2.41 3.23
C ILE A 45 -2.71 -3.15 4.48
N CYS A 46 -2.86 -2.45 5.61
CA CYS A 46 -3.38 -3.02 6.86
C CYS A 46 -4.80 -3.58 6.68
N ASP A 47 -5.69 -2.81 6.06
CA ASP A 47 -7.05 -3.24 5.74
C ASP A 47 -7.03 -4.50 4.87
N LYS A 48 -6.19 -4.50 3.82
CA LYS A 48 -6.10 -5.63 2.90
C LYS A 48 -5.55 -6.90 3.54
N MET A 49 -4.58 -6.76 4.45
CA MET A 49 -4.05 -7.87 5.22
C MET A 49 -5.12 -8.44 6.17
N SER A 50 -5.91 -7.59 6.83
CA SER A 50 -7.01 -8.03 7.69
C SER A 50 -8.08 -8.81 6.92
N GLU A 51 -8.54 -8.28 5.78
CA GLU A 51 -9.50 -8.97 4.90
C GLU A 51 -9.01 -10.36 4.48
N SER A 52 -7.72 -10.48 4.17
CA SER A 52 -7.13 -11.74 3.71
C SER A 52 -7.15 -12.81 4.81
N LEU A 53 -6.92 -12.41 6.07
CA LEU A 53 -6.98 -13.32 7.22
C LEU A 53 -8.41 -13.80 7.51
N GLU A 54 -9.41 -12.92 7.39
CA GLU A 54 -10.82 -13.27 7.60
C GLU A 54 -11.35 -14.21 6.51
N ASN A 55 -10.92 -14.01 5.27
CA ASN A 55 -11.30 -14.86 4.14
C ASN A 55 -10.66 -16.26 4.25
N GLU A 56 -9.42 -16.35 4.75
CA GLU A 56 -8.75 -17.62 5.05
C GLU A 56 -9.42 -18.37 6.21
N HIS A 57 -9.84 -17.67 7.28
CA HIS A 57 -10.58 -18.27 8.39
C HIS A 57 -11.97 -18.82 7.99
N SER A 58 -12.63 -18.17 7.04
CA SER A 58 -13.91 -18.63 6.47
C SER A 58 -13.74 -19.86 5.57
N ALA A 59 -12.59 -19.99 4.90
CA ALA A 59 -12.22 -21.19 4.13
C ALA A 59 -11.62 -22.32 5.00
N ALA A 60 -11.06 -21.98 6.17
CA ALA A 60 -10.36 -22.91 7.06
C ALA A 60 -11.27 -23.73 7.99
N SER A 61 -12.59 -23.72 7.81
CA SER A 61 -13.44 -24.83 8.30
C SER A 61 -13.06 -26.17 7.63
N GLY A 62 -12.24 -26.13 6.58
CA GLY A 62 -11.67 -27.29 5.89
C GLY A 62 -10.14 -27.34 5.78
N GLY A 63 -9.38 -27.00 6.82
CA GLY A 63 -8.07 -27.63 7.05
C GLY A 63 -6.78 -26.88 6.64
N LYS A 64 -5.82 -26.99 7.58
CA LYS A 64 -4.35 -26.79 7.52
C LYS A 64 -3.82 -25.35 7.56
N ASN A 65 -3.63 -24.91 8.81
CA ASN A 65 -2.76 -23.83 9.29
C ASN A 65 -1.50 -23.58 8.42
N LEU A 66 -1.43 -22.44 7.75
CA LEU A 66 -0.16 -21.83 7.34
C LEU A 66 0.26 -20.84 8.42
N ARG A 67 1.12 -21.30 9.34
CA ARG A 67 1.73 -20.42 10.34
C ARG A 67 2.73 -19.50 9.64
N PHE A 68 2.40 -18.21 9.57
CA PHE A 68 3.35 -17.16 9.23
C PHE A 68 4.26 -16.93 10.44
N ASP A 69 5.48 -17.46 10.39
CA ASP A 69 6.48 -17.28 11.45
C ASP A 69 7.16 -15.91 11.29
N SER A 70 6.87 -15.00 12.23
CA SER A 70 7.39 -13.63 12.29
C SER A 70 8.80 -13.56 12.89
N SER A 71 9.68 -14.50 12.56
CA SER A 71 11.06 -14.51 13.06
C SER A 71 12.01 -13.89 12.01
N PRO A 72 12.85 -12.90 12.37
CA PRO A 72 13.76 -12.28 11.41
C PRO A 72 14.84 -13.28 10.97
N PRO A 73 15.23 -13.31 9.68
CA PRO A 73 16.21 -14.27 9.19
C PRO A 73 17.58 -14.01 9.83
N ILE A 74 18.10 -15.01 10.54
CA ILE A 74 19.47 -15.02 11.06
C ILE A 74 20.41 -14.92 9.87
N GLN A 75 21.16 -13.81 9.80
CA GLN A 75 22.21 -13.59 8.81
C GLN A 75 23.30 -14.67 8.98
N GLN A 76 23.31 -15.67 8.10
CA GLN A 76 24.48 -16.54 7.95
C GLN A 76 25.60 -15.76 7.27
N LYS A 77 26.58 -15.40 8.10
CA LYS A 77 27.89 -14.85 7.73
C LYS A 77 28.57 -15.82 6.77
N CYS A 78 28.64 -15.47 5.48
CA CYS A 78 29.49 -16.19 4.53
C CYS A 78 30.95 -15.84 4.83
N SER A 79 31.77 -16.87 5.09
CA SER A 79 33.22 -16.79 5.10
C SER A 79 33.76 -17.59 3.92
N CYS A 80 34.71 -16.94 3.22
CA CYS A 80 35.64 -17.46 2.21
C CYS A 80 35.09 -17.69 0.80
#